data_AF-A0A2D5TJN8-F1
#
_entry.id   AF-A0A2D5TJN8-F1
#
_cell.length_a   1.000
_cell.length_b   1.000
_cell.length_c   1.000
_cell.angle_alpha   90.00
_cell.angle_beta   90.00
_cell.angle_gamma   90.00
#
_symmetry.space_group_name_H-M   'P 1'
#
loop_
_entity.id
_entity.type
_entity.pdbx_description
1 polymer ?
#
loop_
_entity_poly.entity_id
_entity_poly.type
_entity_poly.pdbx_seq_one_letter_code
_entity_poly.pdbx_strand_id
1 'polypeptide(L)'
;MRRLIEGPSTNNRGIDASARLEQLLIDATNDLMAGKTVVTMIRGKKELYTLDNVRQHLYGNVDDCEQHDKLLDQLMIATTDELPEIRSELQKIMARSAQEFVDSKAAEIFQSDAEERDAEYGDYLHEQMINDQELHHL
;
A
#
# COMPACT_ATOMS: atom_id res chain seq x y z
N MET A 1 -38.89 -37.00 0.74
CA MET A 1 -37.49 -36.70 0.41
C MET A 1 -37.37 -35.23 0.04
N ARG A 2 -36.80 -34.38 0.90
CA ARG A 2 -36.51 -32.96 0.58
C ARG A 2 -35.03 -32.86 0.20
N ARG A 3 -34.74 -32.45 -1.03
CA ARG A 3 -33.37 -32.06 -1.43
C ARG A 3 -33.09 -30.68 -0.85
N LEU A 4 -32.03 -30.59 -0.05
CA LEU A 4 -31.37 -29.33 0.29
C LEU A 4 -30.64 -28.86 -0.97
N ILE A 5 -31.00 -27.70 -1.50
CA ILE A 5 -30.22 -27.02 -2.52
C ILE A 5 -29.20 -26.20 -1.76
N GLU A 6 -27.94 -26.61 -1.88
CA GLU A 6 -26.76 -25.92 -1.34
C GLU A 6 -26.71 -24.50 -1.91
N GLY A 7 -26.63 -23.50 -1.02
CA GLY A 7 -26.34 -22.12 -1.41
C GLY A 7 -24.94 -22.00 -2.00
N PRO A 8 -24.66 -20.95 -2.80
CA PRO A 8 -23.36 -20.76 -3.41
C PRO A 8 -22.28 -20.61 -2.33
N SER A 9 -21.27 -21.49 -2.41
CA SER A 9 -20.07 -21.47 -1.57
C SER A 9 -19.35 -20.13 -1.71
N THR A 10 -19.49 -19.28 -0.71
CA THR A 10 -18.78 -18.01 -0.55
C THR A 10 -17.52 -18.23 0.27
N ASN A 11 -16.57 -19.02 -0.23
CA ASN A 11 -15.26 -19.15 0.41
C ASN A 11 -14.20 -19.47 -0.64
N ASN A 12 -13.69 -18.43 -1.32
CA ASN A 12 -12.36 -18.44 -1.96
C ASN A 12 -11.96 -17.10 -2.61
N ARG A 13 -12.84 -16.09 -2.72
CA ARG A 13 -12.50 -14.82 -3.38
C ARG A 13 -11.66 -13.85 -2.54
N GLY A 14 -11.69 -13.94 -1.21
CA GLY A 14 -10.94 -13.02 -0.33
C GLY A 14 -9.45 -13.35 -0.18
N ILE A 15 -9.07 -14.62 -0.30
CA ILE A 15 -7.67 -15.08 -0.17
C ILE A 15 -6.87 -14.71 -1.43
N ASP A 16 -7.49 -14.81 -2.60
CA ASP A 16 -6.87 -14.52 -3.91
C ASP A 16 -6.64 -13.01 -4.14
N ALA A 17 -7.54 -12.15 -3.63
CA ALA A 17 -7.36 -10.69 -3.73
C ALA A 17 -6.23 -10.18 -2.83
N SER A 18 -6.14 -10.70 -1.59
CA SER A 18 -5.10 -10.31 -0.64
C SER A 18 -3.71 -10.77 -1.11
N ALA A 19 -3.59 -12.01 -1.60
CA ALA A 19 -2.33 -12.52 -2.14
C ALA A 19 -1.88 -11.78 -3.41
N ARG A 20 -2.82 -11.41 -4.29
CA ARG A 20 -2.51 -10.59 -5.48
C ARG A 20 -2.04 -9.19 -5.10
N LEU A 21 -2.67 -8.60 -4.08
CA LEU A 21 -2.26 -7.31 -3.55
C LEU A 21 -0.84 -7.39 -2.96
N GLU A 22 -0.58 -8.36 -2.10
CA GLU A 22 0.78 -8.59 -1.55
C GLU A 22 1.82 -8.73 -2.66
N GLN A 23 1.52 -9.48 -3.71
CA GLN A 23 2.41 -9.61 -4.87
C GLN A 23 2.63 -8.27 -5.59
N LEU A 24 1.59 -7.46 -5.77
CA LEU A 24 1.71 -6.14 -6.40
C LEU A 24 2.56 -5.18 -5.55
N LEU A 25 2.44 -5.24 -4.22
CA LEU A 25 3.27 -4.43 -3.31
C LEU A 25 4.74 -4.87 -3.39
N ILE A 26 5.00 -6.18 -3.41
CA ILE A 26 6.35 -6.73 -3.60
C ILE A 26 6.95 -6.29 -4.94
N ASP A 27 6.17 -6.38 -6.03
CA ASP A 27 6.62 -5.97 -7.36
C ASP A 27 6.90 -4.46 -7.42
N ALA A 28 6.06 -3.64 -6.80
CA ALA A 28 6.27 -2.19 -6.69
C ALA A 28 7.53 -1.83 -5.88
N THR A 29 7.75 -2.50 -4.73
CA THR A 29 8.97 -2.35 -3.92
C THR A 29 10.21 -2.70 -4.74
N ASN A 30 10.19 -3.83 -5.44
CA ASN A 30 11.30 -4.27 -6.29
C ASN A 30 11.58 -3.30 -7.45
N ASP A 31 10.53 -2.78 -8.08
CA ASP A 31 10.66 -1.82 -9.17
C ASP A 31 11.24 -0.48 -8.66
N LEU A 32 10.80 0.02 -7.51
CA LEU A 32 11.39 1.20 -6.87
C LEU A 32 12.86 0.99 -6.53
N MET A 33 13.22 -0.16 -5.95
CA MET A 33 14.59 -0.51 -5.60
C MET A 33 15.49 -0.68 -6.84
N ALA A 34 14.92 -1.09 -7.97
CA ALA A 34 15.60 -1.11 -9.27
C ALA A 34 15.73 0.28 -9.92
N GLY A 35 15.24 1.34 -9.27
CA GLY A 35 15.25 2.71 -9.77
C GLY A 35 14.18 2.99 -10.84
N LYS A 36 13.20 2.10 -11.01
CA LYS A 36 12.07 2.33 -11.91
C LYS A 36 11.06 3.26 -11.26
N THR A 37 10.29 3.93 -12.10
CA THR A 37 9.14 4.73 -11.65
C THR A 37 7.93 3.82 -11.51
N VAL A 38 7.33 3.80 -10.31
CA VAL A 38 6.06 3.13 -10.07
C VAL A 38 4.94 4.13 -10.29
N VAL A 39 3.93 3.70 -11.02
CA VAL A 39 2.76 4.52 -11.35
C VAL A 39 1.56 3.89 -10.70
N THR A 40 0.90 4.65 -9.81
CA THR A 40 -0.34 4.21 -9.17
C THR A 40 -1.46 5.19 -9.50
N MET A 41 -2.66 4.68 -9.73
CA MET A 41 -3.85 5.52 -9.82
C MET A 41 -4.59 5.49 -8.48
N ILE A 42 -4.77 6.66 -7.88
CA ILE A 42 -5.55 6.86 -6.66
C ILE A 42 -6.65 7.87 -6.99
N ARG A 43 -7.92 7.50 -6.86
CA ARG A 43 -9.09 8.38 -7.17
C ARG A 43 -8.99 9.10 -8.52
N GLY A 44 -8.56 8.39 -9.57
CA GLY A 44 -8.39 8.95 -10.93
C GLY A 44 -7.20 9.91 -11.10
N LYS A 45 -6.44 10.18 -10.04
CA LYS A 45 -5.17 10.91 -10.11
C LYS A 45 -4.03 9.91 -10.29
N LYS A 46 -3.24 10.13 -11.33
CA LYS A 46 -2.03 9.37 -11.59
C LYS A 46 -0.92 9.94 -10.70
N GLU A 47 -0.54 9.20 -9.68
CA GLU A 47 0.61 9.52 -8.85
C GLU A 47 1.84 8.75 -9.32
N LEU A 48 2.97 9.44 -9.29
CA LEU A 48 4.28 8.93 -9.73
C LEU A 48 5.16 8.79 -8.51
N TYR A 49 5.62 7.57 -8.26
CA TYR A 49 6.51 7.26 -7.16
C TYR A 49 7.87 6.83 -7.69
N THR A 50 8.91 7.34 -7.05
CA THR A 50 10.32 7.13 -7.42
C THR A 50 11.13 6.77 -6.19
N LEU A 51 12.37 6.33 -6.41
CA LEU A 51 13.33 6.09 -5.32
C LEU A 51 13.58 7.35 -4.47
N ASP A 52 13.37 8.55 -5.03
CA ASP A 52 13.48 9.79 -4.25
C ASP A 52 12.36 9.91 -3.20
N ASN A 53 11.14 9.46 -3.53
CA ASN A 53 10.04 9.41 -2.56
C ASN A 53 10.35 8.44 -1.41
N VAL A 54 10.97 7.30 -1.72
CA VAL A 54 11.43 6.33 -0.72
C VAL A 54 12.50 6.96 0.17
N ARG A 55 13.45 7.71 -0.40
CA ARG A 55 14.47 8.43 0.38
C ARG A 55 13.84 9.50 1.28
N GLN A 56 12.89 10.27 0.78
CA GLN A 56 12.17 11.25 1.60
C GLN A 56 11.42 10.57 2.76
N HIS A 57 10.83 9.40 2.51
CA HIS A 57 10.20 8.59 3.55
C HIS A 57 11.21 8.09 4.58
N LEU A 58 12.36 7.56 4.14
CA LEU A 58 13.48 7.16 5.00
C LEU A 58 13.95 8.33 5.89
N TYR A 59 14.15 9.53 5.32
CA TYR A 59 14.56 10.72 6.09
C TYR A 59 13.48 11.23 7.05
N GLY A 60 12.22 10.81 6.88
CA GLY A 60 11.14 11.03 7.83
C GLY A 60 11.18 10.08 9.04
N ASN A 61 11.88 8.94 8.93
CA ASN A 61 12.06 7.97 10.00
C ASN A 61 13.44 8.17 10.65
N VAL A 62 13.46 8.78 11.84
CA VAL A 62 14.69 9.20 12.52
C VAL A 62 15.66 8.03 12.76
N ASP A 63 15.16 6.88 13.19
CA ASP A 63 15.99 5.73 13.52
C ASP A 63 16.68 5.14 12.28
N ASP A 64 15.90 4.97 11.20
CA ASP A 64 16.41 4.43 9.93
C ASP A 64 17.33 5.43 9.22
N CYS A 65 17.02 6.72 9.30
CA CYS A 65 17.87 7.81 8.81
C CYS A 65 19.24 7.81 9.51
N GLU A 66 19.27 7.77 10.84
CA GLU A 66 20.52 7.75 11.59
C GLU A 66 21.36 6.51 11.26
N GLN A 67 20.71 5.36 11.13
CA GLN A 67 21.40 4.11 10.79
C GLN A 67 21.95 4.15 9.36
N HIS A 68 21.19 4.70 8.41
CA HIS A 68 21.60 4.91 7.04
C HIS A 68 22.83 5.83 6.95
N ASP A 69 22.81 6.98 7.64
CA ASP A 69 23.92 7.93 7.63
C ASP A 69 25.19 7.34 8.27
N LYS A 70 25.04 6.63 9.40
CA LYS A 70 26.17 5.90 10.03
C LYS A 70 26.81 4.89 9.07
N LEU A 71 26.01 4.16 8.30
CA LEU A 71 26.52 3.21 7.31
C LEU A 71 27.17 3.90 6.11
N LEU A 72 26.68 5.07 5.68
CA LEU A 72 27.35 5.88 4.66
C LEU A 72 28.71 6.40 5.14
N ASP A 73 28.80 6.85 6.40
CA ASP A 73 30.07 7.26 7.00
C ASP A 73 31.06 6.10 7.08
N GLN A 74 30.58 4.91 7.48
CA GLN A 74 31.39 3.69 7.49
C GLN A 74 31.87 3.32 6.09
N LEU A 75 31.04 3.47 5.06
CA LEU A 75 31.41 3.19 3.66
C LEU A 75 32.60 4.04 3.18
N MET A 76 32.74 5.27 3.68
CA MET A 76 33.85 6.16 3.28
C MET A 76 35.21 5.73 3.82
N ILE A 77 35.23 5.04 4.96
CA ILE A 77 36.46 4.60 5.64
C ILE A 77 36.68 3.09 5.59
N ALA A 78 35.70 2.35 5.06
CA ALA A 78 35.71 0.90 5.00
C ALA A 78 36.83 0.35 4.11
N THR A 79 37.37 -0.77 4.54
CA THR A 79 38.28 -1.58 3.73
C THR A 79 37.49 -2.40 2.70
N THR A 80 38.16 -2.88 1.65
CA THR A 80 37.52 -3.66 0.57
C THR A 80 36.75 -4.88 1.09
N ASP A 81 37.19 -5.47 2.20
CA ASP A 81 36.59 -6.66 2.80
C ASP A 81 35.29 -6.34 3.56
N GLU A 82 35.11 -5.10 4.04
CA GLU A 82 33.93 -4.62 4.78
C GLU A 82 32.85 -4.05 3.84
N LEU A 83 33.23 -3.62 2.63
CA LEU A 83 32.30 -3.05 1.64
C LEU A 83 31.08 -3.94 1.33
N PRO A 84 31.19 -5.28 1.17
CA PRO A 84 30.03 -6.11 0.87
C PRO A 84 28.98 -6.10 1.98
N GLU A 85 29.43 -6.10 3.24
CA GLU A 85 28.54 -6.09 4.41
C GLU A 85 27.83 -4.75 4.55
N ILE A 86 28.57 -3.64 4.46
CA ILE A 86 28.00 -2.29 4.55
C ILE A 86 27.00 -2.03 3.42
N ARG A 87 27.30 -2.48 2.19
CA ARG A 87 26.36 -2.38 1.06
C ARG A 87 25.10 -3.20 1.29
N SER A 88 25.22 -4.40 1.85
CA SER A 88 24.09 -5.25 2.19
C SER A 88 23.18 -4.57 3.22
N GLU A 89 23.74 -4.01 4.28
CA GLU A 89 22.97 -3.29 5.30
C GLU A 89 22.28 -2.03 4.76
N LEU A 90 22.98 -1.24 3.93
CA LEU A 90 22.37 -0.09 3.24
C LEU A 90 21.20 -0.52 2.34
N GLN A 91 21.33 -1.64 1.63
CA GLN A 91 20.25 -2.19 0.80
C GLN A 91 19.05 -2.66 1.64
N LYS A 92 19.28 -3.25 2.82
CA LYS A 92 18.20 -3.69 3.72
C LYS A 92 17.40 -2.51 4.25
N ILE A 93 18.06 -1.43 4.67
CA ILE A 93 17.38 -0.22 5.14
C ILE A 93 16.54 0.38 4.02
N MET A 94 17.13 0.55 2.83
CA MET A 94 16.39 1.07 1.67
C MET A 94 15.21 0.18 1.27
N ALA A 95 15.36 -1.15 1.32
CA ALA A 95 14.27 -2.09 1.02
C ALA A 95 13.15 -2.02 2.06
N ARG A 96 13.48 -1.91 3.35
CA ARG A 96 12.50 -1.73 4.42
C ARG A 96 11.73 -0.42 4.23
N SER A 97 12.42 0.70 4.02
CA SER A 97 11.75 1.98 3.79
C SER A 97 10.93 2.00 2.51
N ALA A 98 11.34 1.29 1.45
CA ALA A 98 10.55 1.13 0.24
C ALA A 98 9.25 0.36 0.52
N GLN A 99 9.33 -0.71 1.31
CA GLN A 99 8.15 -1.48 1.71
C GLN A 99 7.20 -0.65 2.59
N GLU A 100 7.72 0.02 3.62
CA GLU A 100 6.92 0.88 4.50
C GLU A 100 6.25 2.02 3.73
N PHE A 101 6.97 2.63 2.78
CA PHE A 101 6.41 3.63 1.89
C PHE A 101 5.25 3.07 1.06
N VAL A 102 5.45 1.92 0.42
CA VAL A 102 4.42 1.24 -0.39
C VAL A 102 3.21 0.85 0.45
N ASP A 103 3.42 0.31 1.66
CA ASP A 103 2.35 -0.06 2.58
C ASP A 103 1.55 1.16 3.06
N SER A 104 2.22 2.28 3.33
CA SER A 104 1.55 3.54 3.68
C SER A 104 0.63 4.03 2.55
N LYS A 105 1.08 3.92 1.30
CA LYS A 105 0.27 4.28 0.13
C LYS A 105 -0.85 3.29 -0.14
N ALA A 106 -0.63 2.00 0.10
CA ALA A 106 -1.70 1.02 0.04
C ALA A 106 -2.80 1.32 1.08
N ALA A 107 -2.42 1.66 2.31
CA ALA A 107 -3.37 2.02 3.36
C ALA A 107 -4.18 3.28 3.02
N GLU A 108 -3.54 4.32 2.45
CA GLU A 108 -4.24 5.52 1.96
C GLU A 108 -5.29 5.17 0.89
N ILE A 109 -4.98 4.25 -0.02
CA ILE A 109 -5.93 3.78 -1.04
C ILE A 109 -7.12 3.06 -0.40
N PHE A 110 -6.89 2.15 0.54
CA PHE A 110 -7.98 1.41 1.20
C PHE A 110 -8.89 2.30 2.04
N GLN A 111 -8.32 3.25 2.78
CA GLN A 111 -9.10 4.19 3.57
C GLN A 111 -9.96 5.07 2.65
N SER A 112 -9.38 5.49 1.53
CA SER A 112 -10.08 6.24 0.49
C SER A 112 -11.31 5.50 -0.04
N ASP A 113 -11.16 4.22 -0.38
CA ASP A 113 -12.23 3.39 -0.96
C ASP A 113 -13.34 3.09 0.06
N ALA A 114 -12.98 2.97 1.35
CA ALA A 114 -13.95 2.77 2.42
C ALA A 114 -14.82 4.01 2.64
N GLU A 115 -14.21 5.20 2.67
CA GLU A 115 -14.93 6.46 2.84
C GLU A 115 -15.91 6.76 1.69
N GLU A 116 -15.53 6.48 0.44
CA GLU A 116 -16.43 6.64 -0.72
C GLU A 116 -17.61 5.68 -0.66
N ARG A 117 -17.37 4.42 -0.29
CA ARG A 117 -18.45 3.45 -0.08
C ARG A 117 -19.42 3.89 1.00
N ASP A 118 -18.93 4.41 2.12
CA ASP A 118 -19.79 4.88 3.20
C ASP A 118 -20.61 6.11 2.78
N ALA A 119 -20.03 7.01 1.96
CA ALA A 119 -20.76 8.14 1.38
C ALA A 119 -21.87 7.69 0.40
N GLU A 120 -21.56 6.77 -0.53
CA GLU A 120 -22.57 6.21 -1.45
C GLU A 120 -23.68 5.47 -0.71
N TYR A 121 -23.34 4.72 0.36
CA TYR A 121 -24.35 4.08 1.22
C TYR A 121 -25.20 5.12 1.97
N GLY A 122 -24.60 6.21 2.42
CA GLY A 122 -25.32 7.33 3.04
C GLY A 122 -26.32 7.98 2.09
N ASP A 123 -25.92 8.24 0.86
CA ASP A 123 -26.78 8.83 -0.18
C ASP A 123 -27.92 7.88 -0.57
N TYR A 124 -27.63 6.57 -0.72
CA TYR A 124 -28.65 5.57 -1.00
C TYR A 124 -29.70 5.45 0.12
N LEU A 125 -29.26 5.46 1.38
CA LEU A 125 -30.16 5.46 2.53
C LEU A 125 -30.98 6.75 2.61
N HIS A 126 -30.38 7.89 2.26
CA HIS A 126 -31.08 9.17 2.22
C HIS A 126 -32.18 9.20 1.15
N GLU A 127 -31.89 8.72 -0.06
CA GLU A 127 -32.88 8.60 -1.14
C GLU A 127 -34.02 7.63 -0.78
N GLN A 128 -33.74 6.52 -0.09
CA GLN A 128 -34.79 5.63 0.40
C GLN A 128 -35.68 6.30 1.46
N MET A 129 -35.11 7.08 2.38
CA MET A 129 -35.91 7.79 3.38
C MET A 129 -36.80 8.87 2.76
N ILE A 130 -36.32 9.57 1.75
CA ILE A 130 -37.12 10.55 1.00
C ILE A 130 -38.26 9.85 0.26
N ASN A 131 -37.97 8.76 -0.45
CA ASN A 131 -38.98 7.99 -1.16
C ASN A 131 -40.04 7.38 -0.21
N ASP A 132 -39.64 6.87 0.96
CA ASP A 132 -40.58 6.34 1.96
C ASP A 132 -41.44 7.45 2.59
N GLN A 133 -40.88 8.65 2.81
CA GLN A 133 -41.66 9.81 3.27
C GLN A 133 -42.68 10.26 2.22
N GLU A 134 -42.32 10.29 0.95
CA GLU A 134 -43.24 10.63 -0.14
C GLU A 134 -44.37 9.58 -0.28
N LEU A 135 -44.09 8.30 -0.05
CA LEU A 135 -45.08 7.22 -0.09
C LEU A 135 -46.12 7.31 1.05
N HIS A 136 -45.73 7.83 2.22
CA HIS A 136 -46.61 7.99 3.39
C HIS A 136 -47.51 9.24 3.35
N HIS A 137 -47.29 10.14 2.39
CA HIS A 137 -48.09 11.36 2.19
C HIS A 137 -49.10 11.27 1.04
N LEU A 138 -49.28 10.09 0.44
CA LEU A 138 -50.34 9.74 -0.53
C LEU A 138 -51.43 8.88 0.13
#